data_AF-A0A819JQU4-F1
#
_entry.id   AF-A0A819JQU4-F1
#
_cell.length_a   1.000
_cell.length_b   1.000
_cell.length_c   1.000
_cell.angle_alpha   90.00
_cell.angle_beta   90.00
_cell.angle_gamma   90.00
#
_symmetry.space_group_name_H-M   'P 1'
#
loop_
_entity.id
_entity.type
_entity.pdbx_description
1 polymer ?
#
loop_
_entity_poly.entity_id
_entity_poly.type
_entity_poly.pdbx_seq_one_letter_code
_entity_poly.pdbx_strand_id
1 'polypeptide(L)'
;MVSLNDAAHNAEQYSAFVERHMDERRQRVEQLDAFVRHRLRLYKQAQEHVQRQTSNKIIEATALPPPVTPADTVVVLSQRSSTPILEKSSSLNNPVEMTNRVRRSKQRLASKQLSQPIDISLTNDTQTVGTWINPAPPIKVEDEEEEERPTTDTTLRRSMSENRLSTFALKAITDSLTDGLTNVENRKRLQATRALFMTIERRKVKESLLLNKQNKEIQRLVELKEAERLHQEESLAQREVSAVYTKSDQPVVDVNSADPKQLARIRQQRVHEQKRRELERYIRALKTTLRERCSKRNISVPTLCSCHSSIWDADPMACSQNCSFYRNPAAFATSLHSLLASCQVTS
;
A
#
# COMPACT_ATOMS: atom_id res chain seq x y z
N MET A 1 23.23 -56.93 14.76
CA MET A 1 21.79 -56.98 14.47
C MET A 1 21.12 -55.99 15.40
N VAL A 2 20.79 -54.79 14.91
CA VAL A 2 19.95 -53.85 15.68
C VAL A 2 18.57 -54.50 15.80
N SER A 3 18.07 -54.62 17.03
CA SER A 3 16.85 -55.38 17.32
C SER A 3 15.67 -54.71 16.60
N LEU A 4 14.83 -55.49 15.92
CA LEU A 4 13.63 -54.99 15.23
C LEU A 4 12.72 -54.15 16.16
N ASN A 5 12.79 -54.40 17.47
CA ASN A 5 12.07 -53.65 18.49
C ASN A 5 12.58 -52.20 18.65
N ASP A 6 13.86 -51.92 18.43
CA ASP A 6 14.42 -50.57 18.55
C ASP A 6 13.99 -49.68 17.37
N ALA A 7 13.81 -50.28 16.18
CA ALA A 7 13.31 -49.58 15.01
C ALA A 7 11.83 -49.20 15.14
N ALA A 8 11.00 -50.08 15.70
CA ALA A 8 9.60 -49.80 15.97
C ALA A 8 9.43 -48.69 17.02
N HIS A 9 10.21 -48.74 18.11
CA HIS A 9 10.16 -47.70 19.14
C HIS A 9 10.61 -46.33 18.62
N ASN A 10 11.65 -46.29 17.79
CA ASN A 10 12.09 -45.04 17.14
C ASN A 10 11.05 -44.48 16.16
N ALA A 11 10.31 -45.34 15.44
CA ALA A 11 9.25 -44.91 14.55
C ALA A 11 8.07 -44.29 15.30
N GLU A 12 7.67 -44.89 16.44
CA GLU A 12 6.63 -44.32 17.31
C GLU A 12 7.06 -42.98 17.91
N GLN A 13 8.31 -42.87 18.39
CA GLN A 13 8.85 -41.61 18.91
C GLN A 13 8.87 -40.51 17.85
N TYR A 14 9.24 -40.85 16.61
CA TYR A 14 9.23 -39.90 15.49
C TYR A 14 7.81 -39.46 15.12
N SER A 15 6.85 -40.40 15.07
CA SER A 15 5.44 -40.09 14.83
C SER A 15 4.89 -39.12 15.89
N ALA A 16 5.13 -39.42 17.17
CA ALA A 16 4.69 -38.57 18.28
C ALA A 16 5.39 -37.20 18.30
N PHE A 17 6.61 -37.09 17.76
CA PHE A 17 7.30 -35.81 17.59
C PHE A 17 6.64 -34.97 16.47
N VAL A 18 6.35 -35.59 15.31
CA VAL A 18 5.71 -34.91 14.18
C VAL A 18 4.31 -34.44 14.56
N GLU A 19 3.53 -35.26 15.28
CA GLU A 19 2.18 -34.92 15.71
C GLU A 19 2.18 -33.70 16.65
N ARG A 20 3.06 -33.68 17.67
CA ARG A 20 3.25 -32.52 18.55
C ARG A 20 3.61 -31.26 17.78
N HIS A 21 4.51 -31.36 16.81
CA HIS A 21 4.91 -30.21 16.00
C HIS A 21 3.77 -29.70 15.09
N MET A 22 2.93 -30.60 14.58
CA MET A 22 1.74 -30.22 13.80
C MET A 22 0.67 -29.56 14.67
N ASP A 23 0.49 -30.03 15.90
CA ASP A 23 -0.42 -29.40 16.86
C ASP A 23 0.05 -28.03 17.32
N GLU A 24 1.35 -27.85 17.57
CA GLU A 24 1.93 -26.53 17.85
C GLU A 24 1.70 -25.56 16.68
N ARG A 25 1.85 -26.02 15.43
CA ARG A 25 1.53 -25.20 14.24
C ARG A 25 0.05 -24.86 14.17
N ARG A 26 -0.84 -25.81 14.48
CA ARG A 26 -2.29 -25.60 14.51
C ARG A 26 -2.67 -24.54 15.55
N GLN A 27 -2.12 -24.63 16.76
CA GLN A 27 -2.32 -23.65 17.82
C GLN A 27 -1.81 -22.26 17.41
N ARG A 28 -0.64 -22.15 16.76
CA ARG A 28 -0.14 -20.86 16.26
C ARG A 28 -1.06 -20.24 15.21
N VAL A 29 -1.59 -21.04 14.29
CA VAL A 29 -2.56 -20.57 13.29
C VAL A 29 -3.84 -20.09 13.95
N GLU A 30 -4.35 -20.83 14.95
CA GLU A 30 -5.54 -20.44 15.70
C GLU A 30 -5.33 -19.15 16.51
N GLN A 31 -4.17 -18.97 17.13
CA GLN A 31 -3.80 -17.74 17.82
C GLN A 31 -3.73 -16.54 16.86
N LEU A 32 -3.15 -16.73 15.67
CA LEU A 32 -3.10 -15.69 14.64
C LEU A 32 -4.50 -15.34 14.13
N ASP A 33 -5.35 -16.33 13.89
CA ASP A 33 -6.72 -16.11 13.45
C ASP A 33 -7.55 -15.39 14.52
N ALA A 34 -7.40 -15.76 15.80
CA ALA A 34 -8.01 -15.05 16.92
C ALA A 34 -7.55 -13.58 17.01
N PHE A 35 -6.24 -13.33 16.80
CA PHE A 35 -5.68 -11.99 16.76
C PHE A 35 -6.24 -11.14 15.61
N VAL A 36 -6.34 -11.71 14.40
CA VAL A 36 -6.93 -11.04 13.23
C VAL A 36 -8.40 -10.73 13.48
N ARG A 37 -9.19 -11.68 13.99
CA ARG A 37 -10.60 -11.46 14.36
C ARG A 37 -10.76 -10.38 15.42
N HIS A 38 -9.84 -10.28 16.39
CA HIS A 38 -9.86 -9.20 17.37
C HIS A 38 -9.57 -7.84 16.73
N ARG A 39 -8.54 -7.73 15.88
CA ARG A 39 -8.24 -6.47 15.17
C ARG A 39 -9.39 -6.02 14.28
N LEU A 40 -10.01 -6.93 13.54
CA LEU A 40 -11.18 -6.62 12.71
C LEU A 40 -12.35 -6.06 13.53
N ARG A 41 -12.60 -6.61 14.73
CA ARG A 41 -13.61 -6.05 15.65
C ARG A 41 -13.28 -4.61 16.07
N LEU A 42 -12.03 -4.33 16.40
CA LEU A 42 -11.59 -2.97 16.76
C LEU A 42 -11.75 -1.99 15.59
N TYR A 43 -11.39 -2.40 14.37
CA TYR A 43 -11.59 -1.58 13.18
C TYR A 43 -13.07 -1.26 12.94
N LYS A 44 -13.96 -2.24 13.12
CA LYS A 44 -15.40 -2.05 12.99
C LYS A 44 -15.94 -1.06 14.04
N GLN A 45 -15.53 -1.20 15.30
CA GLN A 45 -15.90 -0.26 16.37
C GLN A 45 -15.40 1.16 16.09
N ALA A 46 -14.17 1.32 15.58
CA ALA A 46 -13.64 2.62 15.20
C ALA A 46 -14.44 3.26 14.06
N GLN A 47 -14.83 2.48 13.03
CA GLN A 47 -15.69 2.96 11.95
C GLN A 47 -17.05 3.42 12.47
N GLU A 48 -17.70 2.62 13.34
CA GLU A 48 -18.97 2.99 13.96
C GLU A 48 -18.87 4.29 14.78
N HIS A 49 -17.76 4.49 15.49
CA HIS A 49 -17.52 5.71 16.25
C HIS A 49 -17.36 6.94 15.34
N VAL A 50 -16.58 6.83 14.27
CA VAL A 50 -16.44 7.90 13.27
C VAL A 50 -17.80 8.21 12.64
N GLN A 51 -18.56 7.18 12.28
CA GLN A 51 -19.90 7.36 11.70
C GLN A 51 -20.84 8.09 12.66
N ARG A 52 -20.88 7.71 13.95
CA ARG A 52 -21.65 8.41 14.98
C ARG A 52 -21.23 9.88 15.12
N GLN A 53 -19.92 10.16 15.15
CA GLN A 53 -19.43 11.54 15.21
C GLN A 53 -19.84 12.36 13.98
N THR A 54 -19.78 11.78 12.78
CA THR A 54 -20.25 12.46 11.57
C THR A 54 -21.75 12.71 11.59
N SER A 55 -22.54 11.74 12.04
CA SER A 55 -23.99 11.89 12.20
C SER A 55 -24.34 13.00 13.20
N ASN A 56 -23.67 13.05 14.35
CA ASN A 56 -23.91 14.09 15.36
C ASN A 56 -23.55 15.49 14.83
N LYS A 57 -22.42 15.63 14.13
CA LYS A 57 -22.04 16.91 13.51
C LYS A 57 -23.03 17.38 12.44
N ILE A 58 -23.62 16.46 11.69
CA ILE A 58 -24.68 16.78 10.72
C ILE A 58 -25.93 17.27 11.45
N ILE A 59 -26.32 16.63 12.55
CA ILE A 59 -27.48 17.06 13.35
C ILE A 59 -27.25 18.47 13.93
N GLU A 60 -26.07 18.74 14.49
CA GLU A 60 -25.71 20.08 14.99
C GLU A 60 -25.71 21.13 13.87
N ALA A 61 -25.19 20.80 12.68
CA ALA A 61 -25.18 21.73 11.54
C ALA A 61 -26.59 21.97 10.93
N THR A 62 -27.54 21.07 11.19
CA THR A 62 -28.93 21.17 10.68
C THR A 62 -29.86 21.81 11.71
N ALA A 63 -29.41 22.05 12.95
CA ALA A 63 -30.14 22.84 13.92
C ALA A 63 -30.20 24.30 13.43
N LEU A 64 -31.37 24.69 12.90
CA LEU A 64 -31.65 26.06 12.51
C LEU A 64 -31.39 27.00 13.70
N PRO A 65 -30.72 28.14 13.49
CA PRO A 65 -30.61 29.16 14.53
C PRO A 65 -32.02 29.58 14.97
N PRO A 66 -32.22 29.92 16.25
CA PRO A 66 -33.52 30.34 16.75
C PRO A 66 -34.03 31.52 15.91
N PRO A 67 -35.34 31.59 15.64
CA PRO A 67 -35.92 32.65 14.82
C PRO A 67 -35.57 33.99 15.46
N VAL A 68 -34.81 34.81 14.72
CA VAL A 68 -34.53 36.19 15.11
C VAL A 68 -35.86 36.93 15.06
N THR A 69 -36.38 37.30 16.23
CA THR A 69 -37.59 38.11 16.34
C THR A 69 -37.34 39.49 15.72
N PRO A 70 -38.24 40.01 14.89
CA PRO A 70 -38.08 41.31 14.26
C PRO A 70 -38.47 42.40 15.26
N ALA A 71 -37.53 42.77 16.14
CA ALA A 71 -37.56 44.04 16.84
C ALA A 71 -36.16 44.63 16.73
N ASP A 72 -36.09 45.91 16.36
CA ASP A 72 -34.88 46.74 16.23
C ASP A 72 -34.10 46.64 14.92
N THR A 73 -34.79 46.87 13.81
CA THR A 73 -34.17 47.47 12.62
C THR A 73 -34.12 48.99 12.79
N VAL A 74 -33.19 49.49 13.61
CA VAL A 74 -32.90 50.92 13.66
C VAL A 74 -32.01 51.28 12.47
N VAL A 75 -32.59 52.04 11.55
CA VAL A 75 -31.90 52.74 10.48
C VAL A 75 -30.96 53.76 11.11
N VAL A 76 -29.65 53.55 11.02
CA VAL A 76 -28.64 54.60 11.21
C VAL A 76 -27.85 54.77 9.92
N LEU A 77 -28.31 55.74 9.12
CA LEU A 77 -27.47 56.46 8.17
C LEU A 77 -26.44 57.28 8.96
N SER A 78 -25.15 57.09 8.73
CA SER A 78 -24.17 58.15 8.99
C SER A 78 -22.94 58.02 8.09
N GLN A 79 -22.41 59.19 7.76
CA GLN A 79 -21.54 59.49 6.63
C GLN A 79 -20.04 59.38 6.98
N ARG A 80 -19.26 59.07 5.93
CA ARG A 80 -17.90 59.55 5.58
C ARG A 80 -16.82 59.68 6.67
N SER A 81 -15.68 59.03 6.42
CA SER A 81 -14.38 59.73 6.31
C SER A 81 -13.30 58.84 5.66
N SER A 82 -12.47 59.49 4.86
CA SER A 82 -11.38 58.94 4.06
C SER A 82 -10.04 58.82 4.81
N THR A 83 -9.08 58.12 4.15
CA THR A 83 -7.60 58.12 4.27
C THR A 83 -6.95 56.98 5.10
N PRO A 84 -5.64 56.69 4.97
CA PRO A 84 -5.10 55.77 3.94
C PRO A 84 -4.12 54.69 4.49
N ILE A 85 -3.80 53.71 3.63
CA ILE A 85 -2.59 52.86 3.53
C ILE A 85 -1.93 52.36 4.85
N LEU A 86 -1.94 51.04 5.07
CA LEU A 86 -0.72 50.30 5.43
C LEU A 86 -0.85 48.80 5.10
N GLU A 87 0.15 48.29 4.38
CA GLU A 87 0.37 46.87 4.11
C GLU A 87 0.52 46.07 5.40
N LYS A 88 -0.08 44.87 5.44
CA LYS A 88 0.51 43.70 6.09
C LYS A 88 -0.08 42.43 5.49
N SER A 89 0.83 41.66 4.90
CA SER A 89 0.67 40.35 4.31
C SER A 89 0.51 39.28 5.39
N SER A 90 -0.60 38.54 5.36
CA SER A 90 -0.72 37.20 5.97
C SER A 90 -2.07 36.56 5.64
N SER A 91 -2.06 35.43 4.93
CA SER A 91 -2.93 34.25 5.13
C SER A 91 -2.88 33.40 3.84
N LEU A 92 -2.09 32.33 3.82
CA LEU A 92 -2.51 30.96 4.18
C LEU A 92 -3.73 30.45 3.39
N ASN A 93 -3.40 29.48 2.52
CA ASN A 93 -4.15 28.27 2.17
C ASN A 93 -5.42 28.41 1.31
N ASN A 94 -5.22 28.49 -0.01
CA ASN A 94 -6.24 28.18 -1.00
C ASN A 94 -5.83 26.93 -1.81
N PRO A 95 -6.51 25.76 -1.66
CA PRO A 95 -6.04 24.47 -2.19
C PRO A 95 -6.24 24.30 -3.71
N VAL A 96 -6.73 25.32 -4.42
CA VAL A 96 -7.03 25.26 -5.87
C VAL A 96 -5.84 25.70 -6.73
N GLU A 97 -4.87 26.46 -6.21
CA GLU A 97 -3.71 26.92 -6.99
C GLU A 97 -2.56 25.90 -7.09
N MET A 98 -2.47 24.95 -6.15
CA MET A 98 -1.40 23.93 -6.14
C MET A 98 -1.52 22.92 -7.29
N THR A 99 -2.74 22.58 -7.71
CA THR A 99 -2.99 21.60 -8.79
C THR A 99 -2.62 22.17 -10.16
N ASN A 100 -2.77 23.48 -10.36
CA ASN A 100 -2.43 24.15 -11.62
C ASN A 100 -0.90 24.35 -11.80
N ARG A 101 -0.15 24.50 -10.70
CA ARG A 101 1.32 24.64 -10.75
C ARG A 101 2.03 23.33 -11.11
N VAL A 102 1.52 22.20 -10.64
CA VAL A 102 2.06 20.86 -10.97
C VAL A 102 1.80 20.48 -12.43
N ARG A 103 0.66 20.91 -13.01
CA ARG A 103 0.30 20.63 -14.40
C ARG A 103 1.19 21.38 -15.41
N ARG A 104 1.55 22.63 -15.11
CA ARG A 104 2.45 23.46 -15.96
C ARG A 104 3.91 22.99 -15.92
N SER A 105 4.39 22.44 -14.81
CA SER A 105 5.75 21.89 -14.72
C SER A 105 5.94 20.57 -15.49
N LYS A 106 4.89 19.74 -15.59
CA LYS A 106 4.93 18.51 -16.42
C LYS A 106 4.96 18.80 -17.93
N GLN A 107 4.28 19.84 -18.39
CA GLN A 107 4.29 20.22 -19.81
C GLN A 107 5.64 20.78 -20.28
N ARG A 108 6.41 21.43 -19.41
CA ARG A 108 7.74 21.96 -19.76
C ARG A 108 8.85 20.90 -19.85
N LEU A 109 8.68 19.75 -19.19
CA LEU A 109 9.66 18.65 -19.24
C LEU A 109 9.47 17.74 -20.45
N ALA A 110 8.26 17.66 -21.00
CA ALA A 110 7.96 16.85 -22.19
C ALA A 110 8.47 17.48 -23.51
N SER A 111 8.73 18.79 -23.55
CA SER A 111 9.15 19.49 -24.77
C SER A 111 10.66 19.66 -24.93
N LYS A 112 11.49 19.05 -24.07
CA LYS A 112 12.96 19.21 -24.08
C LYS A 112 13.77 18.00 -24.55
N GLN A 113 13.13 16.96 -25.08
CA GLN A 113 13.82 15.77 -25.62
C GLN A 113 13.41 15.46 -27.05
N LEU A 114 13.60 16.41 -27.98
CA LEU A 114 13.66 16.11 -29.40
C LEU A 114 14.81 16.90 -30.04
N SER A 115 15.96 16.25 -30.17
CA SER A 115 17.15 16.62 -30.97
C SER A 115 18.01 15.35 -30.95
N GLN A 116 18.56 14.75 -32.02
CA GLN A 116 18.73 15.03 -33.45
C GLN A 116 18.86 13.66 -34.16
N PRO A 117 18.68 13.54 -35.49
CA PRO A 117 19.02 12.32 -36.22
C PRO A 117 20.53 12.29 -36.53
N ILE A 118 21.17 11.15 -36.27
CA ILE A 118 22.54 10.84 -36.72
C ILE A 118 22.41 10.03 -38.01
N ASP A 119 22.90 10.60 -39.11
CA ASP A 119 23.17 9.88 -40.36
C ASP A 119 24.37 8.95 -40.18
N ILE A 120 24.20 7.67 -40.46
CA ILE A 120 25.31 6.75 -40.71
C ILE A 120 25.01 5.95 -41.97
N SER A 121 25.66 6.35 -43.05
CA SER A 121 25.88 5.54 -44.25
C SER A 121 26.85 4.40 -43.93
N LEU A 122 26.48 3.15 -44.22
CA LEU A 122 27.44 2.08 -44.44
C LEU A 122 27.20 1.43 -45.81
N THR A 123 28.27 1.45 -46.59
CA THR A 123 28.45 0.76 -47.86
C THR A 123 28.60 -0.75 -47.65
N ASN A 124 28.21 -1.47 -48.69
CA ASN A 124 28.33 -2.91 -48.91
C ASN A 124 29.70 -3.49 -48.55
N ASP A 125 29.76 -4.75 -48.09
CA ASP A 125 30.15 -5.86 -48.95
C ASP A 125 30.21 -7.24 -48.25
N THR A 126 29.84 -8.25 -49.05
CA THR A 126 30.25 -9.66 -49.04
C THR A 126 29.72 -10.65 -47.99
N GLN A 127 28.79 -11.49 -48.49
CA GLN A 127 28.82 -12.96 -48.55
C GLN A 127 29.25 -13.75 -47.30
N THR A 128 28.41 -14.72 -46.85
CA THR A 128 28.62 -16.17 -47.07
C THR A 128 27.66 -17.00 -46.18
N VAL A 129 26.80 -17.80 -46.83
CA VAL A 129 26.24 -19.13 -46.47
C VAL A 129 25.53 -19.33 -45.11
N GLY A 130 24.26 -19.79 -45.18
CA GLY A 130 23.72 -20.71 -44.18
C GLY A 130 22.22 -20.59 -43.88
N THR A 131 21.42 -21.37 -44.59
CA THR A 131 20.17 -22.01 -44.14
C THR A 131 19.03 -21.10 -43.62
N TRP A 132 18.08 -20.84 -44.52
CA TRP A 132 16.77 -20.31 -44.21
C TRP A 132 15.91 -21.35 -43.50
N ILE A 133 15.58 -21.12 -42.23
CA ILE A 133 14.40 -21.70 -41.59
C ILE A 133 13.35 -20.58 -41.57
N ASN A 134 12.27 -20.77 -42.32
CA ASN A 134 11.11 -19.89 -42.34
C ASN A 134 10.56 -19.70 -40.92
N PRO A 135 10.44 -18.47 -40.40
CA PRO A 135 9.58 -18.23 -39.24
C PRO A 135 8.12 -18.37 -39.68
N ALA A 136 7.36 -19.15 -38.90
CA ALA A 136 5.92 -19.31 -39.05
C ALA A 136 5.22 -17.94 -39.11
N PRO A 137 4.13 -17.81 -39.90
CA PRO A 137 3.41 -16.55 -40.01
C PRO A 137 2.84 -16.12 -38.65
N PRO A 138 2.74 -14.80 -38.39
CA PRO A 138 2.20 -14.27 -37.15
C PRO A 138 0.75 -14.75 -36.97
N ILE A 139 0.49 -15.38 -35.83
CA ILE A 139 -0.86 -15.68 -35.37
C ILE A 139 -1.57 -14.33 -35.27
N LYS A 140 -2.60 -14.14 -36.11
CA LYS A 140 -3.54 -13.04 -35.98
C LYS A 140 -4.21 -13.22 -34.62
N VAL A 141 -3.87 -12.37 -33.67
CA VAL A 141 -4.72 -12.12 -32.51
C VAL A 141 -5.88 -11.33 -33.07
N GLU A 142 -6.95 -12.05 -33.42
CA GLU A 142 -8.25 -11.43 -33.64
C GLU A 142 -8.68 -10.90 -32.27
N ASP A 143 -8.70 -9.59 -32.12
CA ASP A 143 -9.39 -8.90 -31.03
C ASP A 143 -10.89 -9.19 -31.19
N GLU A 144 -11.32 -10.36 -30.70
CA GLU A 144 -12.72 -10.59 -30.40
C GLU A 144 -13.08 -9.69 -29.19
N GLU A 145 -13.60 -8.50 -29.49
CA GLU A 145 -14.46 -7.76 -28.57
C GLU A 145 -15.70 -8.62 -28.28
N GLU A 146 -15.53 -9.61 -27.39
CA GLU A 146 -16.63 -10.37 -26.82
C GLU A 146 -17.39 -9.42 -25.88
N GLU A 147 -18.43 -8.80 -26.44
CA GLU A 147 -19.44 -8.05 -25.69
C GLU A 147 -20.15 -9.05 -24.76
N GLU A 148 -19.58 -9.27 -23.57
CA GLU A 148 -20.16 -10.11 -22.52
C GLU A 148 -21.53 -9.54 -22.14
N ARG A 149 -22.56 -10.16 -22.73
CA ARG A 149 -23.95 -10.05 -22.33
C ARG A 149 -24.04 -10.42 -20.84
N PRO A 150 -24.63 -9.60 -19.96
CA PRO A 150 -24.59 -9.82 -18.53
C PRO A 150 -25.36 -11.09 -18.20
N THR A 151 -24.63 -12.15 -17.88
CA THR A 151 -25.18 -13.37 -17.30
C THR A 151 -25.83 -12.99 -15.98
N THR A 152 -27.05 -13.46 -15.78
CA THR A 152 -27.88 -13.12 -14.62
C THR A 152 -27.28 -13.74 -13.36
N ASP A 153 -26.32 -13.04 -12.77
CA ASP A 153 -25.71 -13.38 -11.50
C ASP A 153 -26.75 -13.16 -10.37
N THR A 154 -27.41 -14.26 -10.02
CA THR A 154 -28.45 -14.36 -9.00
C THR A 154 -27.90 -14.01 -7.61
N THR A 155 -26.57 -14.04 -7.43
CA THR A 155 -25.89 -13.75 -6.17
C THR A 155 -25.69 -12.24 -5.94
N LEU A 156 -25.50 -11.45 -7.00
CA LEU A 156 -25.42 -9.98 -6.93
C LEU A 156 -26.78 -9.31 -6.74
N ARG A 157 -27.87 -9.98 -7.17
CA ARG A 157 -29.24 -9.53 -6.89
C ARG A 157 -29.63 -9.64 -5.41
N ARG A 158 -28.99 -10.55 -4.65
CA ARG A 158 -29.30 -10.79 -3.24
C ARG A 158 -28.71 -9.71 -2.31
N SER A 159 -27.54 -9.14 -2.67
CA SER A 159 -26.93 -8.06 -1.88
C SER A 159 -27.58 -6.67 -2.13
N MET A 160 -28.25 -6.49 -3.26
CA MET A 160 -28.98 -5.26 -3.59
C MET A 160 -30.39 -5.19 -2.98
N SER A 161 -30.95 -6.32 -2.51
CA SER A 161 -32.27 -6.34 -1.85
C SER A 161 -32.21 -6.02 -0.35
N GLU A 162 -31.06 -6.15 0.30
CA GLU A 162 -30.93 -5.98 1.76
C GLU A 162 -30.87 -4.51 2.20
N ASN A 163 -30.59 -3.58 1.27
CA ASN A 163 -30.54 -2.13 1.55
C ASN A 163 -31.73 -1.34 0.99
N ARG A 164 -32.73 -2.02 0.41
CA ARG A 164 -34.01 -1.39 0.12
C ARG A 164 -34.80 -1.37 1.42
N LEU A 165 -34.81 -0.23 2.13
CA LEU A 165 -35.84 0.06 3.11
C LEU A 165 -37.16 -0.39 2.49
N SER A 166 -37.81 -1.38 3.11
CA SER A 166 -39.04 -1.93 2.55
C SER A 166 -40.02 -0.77 2.36
N THR A 167 -40.89 -0.86 1.35
CA THR A 167 -41.94 0.14 1.15
C THR A 167 -42.74 0.40 2.42
N PHE A 168 -42.82 -0.60 3.30
CA PHE A 168 -43.38 -0.52 4.65
C PHE A 168 -42.53 0.31 5.62
N ALA A 169 -41.20 0.16 5.62
CA ALA A 169 -40.29 0.96 6.45
C ALA A 169 -40.25 2.45 6.00
N LEU A 170 -40.29 2.70 4.69
CA LEU A 170 -40.43 4.07 4.16
C LEU A 170 -41.77 4.70 4.56
N LYS A 171 -42.85 3.91 4.51
CA LYS A 171 -44.19 4.35 4.93
C LYS A 171 -44.24 4.65 6.43
N ALA A 172 -43.67 3.79 7.27
CA ALA A 172 -43.60 4.00 8.72
C ALA A 172 -42.80 5.27 9.10
N ILE A 173 -41.64 5.51 8.46
CA ILE A 173 -40.85 6.73 8.70
C ILE A 173 -41.62 7.97 8.27
N THR A 174 -42.34 7.92 7.14
CA THR A 174 -43.17 9.05 6.70
C THR A 174 -44.39 9.25 7.58
N ASP A 175 -45.07 8.20 8.03
CA ASP A 175 -46.26 8.30 8.88
C ASP A 175 -45.87 8.93 10.23
N SER A 176 -44.76 8.51 10.84
CA SER A 176 -44.22 9.10 12.08
C SER A 176 -43.75 10.57 11.96
N LEU A 177 -43.47 11.06 10.75
CA LEU A 177 -43.09 12.46 10.47
C LEU A 177 -44.30 13.34 10.11
N THR A 178 -45.50 12.75 10.07
CA THR A 178 -46.72 13.38 9.55
C THR A 178 -47.88 13.46 10.53
N ASP A 179 -47.66 13.09 11.79
CA ASP A 179 -48.61 13.35 12.87
C ASP A 179 -48.95 14.85 12.89
N GLY A 180 -50.17 15.18 12.43
CA GLY A 180 -50.71 16.54 12.38
C GLY A 180 -50.75 17.24 11.01
N LEU A 181 -50.33 16.62 9.90
CA LEU A 181 -50.35 17.25 8.57
C LEU A 181 -51.50 16.79 7.68
N THR A 182 -51.98 17.67 6.80
CA THR A 182 -53.07 17.34 5.87
C THR A 182 -52.62 16.29 4.84
N ASN A 183 -53.55 15.46 4.36
CA ASN A 183 -53.28 14.37 3.41
C ASN A 183 -52.57 14.87 2.11
N VAL A 184 -52.82 16.12 1.70
CA VAL A 184 -52.18 16.78 0.56
C VAL A 184 -50.71 17.11 0.82
N GLU A 185 -50.37 17.62 2.00
CA GLU A 185 -49.00 17.95 2.40
C GLU A 185 -48.16 16.69 2.59
N ASN A 186 -48.75 15.63 3.14
CA ASN A 186 -48.10 14.32 3.27
C ASN A 186 -47.77 13.71 1.91
N ARG A 187 -48.68 13.82 0.94
CA ARG A 187 -48.43 13.38 -0.44
C ARG A 187 -47.29 14.17 -1.08
N LYS A 188 -47.23 15.49 -0.90
CA LYS A 188 -46.13 16.33 -1.40
C LYS A 188 -44.78 15.97 -0.76
N ARG A 189 -44.76 15.77 0.57
CA ARG A 189 -43.55 15.32 1.29
C ARG A 189 -43.07 13.95 0.81
N LEU A 190 -43.97 12.98 0.68
CA LEU A 190 -43.66 11.65 0.15
C LEU A 190 -43.05 11.73 -1.26
N GLN A 191 -43.60 12.57 -2.14
CA GLN A 191 -43.06 12.76 -3.50
C GLN A 191 -41.66 13.40 -3.46
N ALA A 192 -41.45 14.42 -2.62
CA ALA A 192 -40.15 15.06 -2.46
C ALA A 192 -39.09 14.07 -1.93
N THR A 193 -39.44 13.30 -0.89
CA THR A 193 -38.57 12.27 -0.32
C THR A 193 -38.20 11.21 -1.35
N ARG A 194 -39.17 10.71 -2.14
CA ARG A 194 -38.89 9.77 -3.24
C ARG A 194 -37.95 10.38 -4.29
N ALA A 195 -38.16 11.63 -4.69
CA ALA A 195 -37.30 12.30 -5.67
C ALA A 195 -35.85 12.48 -5.16
N LEU A 196 -35.67 12.77 -3.86
CA LEU A 196 -34.36 12.84 -3.23
C LEU A 196 -33.65 11.49 -3.24
N PHE A 197 -34.32 10.41 -2.83
CA PHE A 197 -33.73 9.07 -2.86
C PHE A 197 -33.29 8.66 -4.26
N MET A 198 -34.15 8.87 -5.28
CA MET A 198 -33.79 8.59 -6.67
C MET A 198 -32.58 9.40 -7.14
N THR A 199 -32.43 10.65 -6.68
CA THR A 199 -31.29 11.51 -7.03
C THR A 199 -30.00 11.05 -6.35
N ILE A 200 -30.09 10.64 -5.08
CA ILE A 200 -28.97 10.07 -4.32
C ILE A 200 -28.53 8.74 -4.95
N GLU A 201 -29.47 7.84 -5.28
CA GLU A 201 -29.16 6.57 -5.94
C GLU A 201 -28.49 6.79 -7.30
N ARG A 202 -29.03 7.69 -8.14
CA ARG A 202 -28.39 8.03 -9.42
C ARG A 202 -26.98 8.58 -9.25
N ARG A 203 -26.74 9.40 -8.23
CA ARG A 203 -25.40 9.92 -7.92
C ARG A 203 -24.45 8.79 -7.51
N LYS A 204 -24.88 7.90 -6.62
CA LYS A 204 -24.09 6.73 -6.19
C LYS A 204 -23.73 5.81 -7.34
N VAL A 205 -24.68 5.54 -8.24
CA VAL A 205 -24.41 4.71 -9.44
C VAL A 205 -23.38 5.38 -10.35
N LYS A 206 -23.49 6.70 -10.58
CA LYS A 206 -22.50 7.44 -11.39
C LYS A 206 -21.09 7.42 -10.76
N GLU A 207 -21.00 7.63 -9.45
CA GLU A 207 -19.74 7.56 -8.71
C GLU A 207 -19.13 6.15 -8.76
N SER A 208 -19.94 5.12 -8.54
CA SER A 208 -19.50 3.72 -8.64
C SER A 208 -18.99 3.38 -10.05
N LEU A 209 -19.69 3.80 -11.10
CA LEU A 209 -19.24 3.61 -12.48
C LEU A 209 -17.92 4.31 -12.76
N LEU A 210 -17.73 5.54 -12.26
CA LEU A 210 -16.47 6.27 -12.43
C LEU A 210 -15.32 5.58 -11.68
N LEU A 211 -15.55 5.17 -10.44
CA LEU A 211 -14.56 4.44 -9.64
C LEU A 211 -14.19 3.11 -10.30
N ASN A 212 -15.17 2.36 -10.80
CA ASN A 212 -14.90 1.11 -11.51
C ASN A 212 -14.06 1.33 -12.77
N LYS A 213 -14.32 2.41 -13.53
CA LYS A 213 -13.49 2.77 -14.69
C LYS A 213 -12.05 3.11 -14.27
N GLN A 214 -11.89 3.91 -13.21
CA GLN A 214 -10.56 4.25 -12.68
C GLN A 214 -9.81 3.03 -12.16
N ASN A 215 -10.50 2.12 -11.45
CA ASN A 215 -9.91 0.89 -10.93
C ASN A 215 -9.46 -0.05 -12.05
N LYS A 216 -10.25 -0.18 -13.13
CA LYS A 216 -9.85 -0.95 -14.32
C LYS A 216 -8.59 -0.37 -14.95
N GLU A 217 -8.49 0.95 -15.04
CA GLU A 217 -7.29 1.60 -15.58
C GLU A 217 -6.06 1.39 -14.69
N ILE A 218 -6.24 1.49 -13.36
CA ILE A 218 -5.18 1.20 -12.40
C ILE A 218 -4.73 -0.26 -12.51
N GLN A 219 -5.66 -1.21 -12.63
CA GLN A 219 -5.35 -2.63 -12.79
C GLN A 219 -4.50 -2.88 -14.04
N ARG A 220 -4.89 -2.32 -15.20
CA ARG A 220 -4.09 -2.40 -16.44
C ARG A 220 -2.68 -1.84 -16.26
N LEU A 221 -2.55 -0.69 -15.59
CA LEU A 221 -1.23 -0.10 -15.33
C LEU A 221 -0.37 -0.96 -14.39
N VAL A 222 -0.99 -1.61 -13.40
CA VAL A 222 -0.30 -2.55 -12.51
C VAL A 222 0.16 -3.77 -13.29
N GLU A 223 -0.70 -4.36 -14.12
CA GLU A 223 -0.39 -5.51 -14.97
C GLU A 223 0.75 -5.20 -15.94
N LEU A 224 0.72 -4.05 -16.60
CA LEU A 224 1.79 -3.62 -17.52
C LEU A 224 3.14 -3.46 -16.78
N LYS A 225 3.15 -2.81 -15.61
CA LYS A 225 4.38 -2.64 -14.82
C LYS A 225 4.88 -3.96 -14.23
N GLU A 226 3.98 -4.87 -13.90
CA GLU A 226 4.31 -6.21 -13.45
C GLU A 226 4.98 -6.99 -14.57
N ALA A 227 4.41 -6.99 -15.77
CA ALA A 227 4.99 -7.62 -16.95
C ALA A 227 6.35 -7.03 -17.32
N GLU A 228 6.50 -5.70 -17.24
CA GLU A 228 7.79 -5.04 -17.46
C GLU A 228 8.84 -5.50 -16.45
N ARG A 229 8.47 -5.59 -15.16
CA ARG A 229 9.38 -6.08 -14.12
C ARG A 229 9.78 -7.53 -14.36
N LEU A 230 8.82 -8.40 -14.71
CA LEU A 230 9.09 -9.81 -15.01
C LEU A 230 10.03 -9.95 -16.22
N HIS A 231 9.81 -9.18 -17.29
CA HIS A 231 10.70 -9.18 -18.45
C HIS A 231 12.11 -8.68 -18.10
N GLN A 232 12.24 -7.65 -17.24
CA GLN A 232 13.53 -7.20 -16.74
C GLN A 232 14.23 -8.29 -15.90
N GLU A 233 13.51 -8.95 -14.98
CA GLU A 233 14.04 -10.05 -14.18
C GLU A 233 14.46 -11.24 -15.06
N GLU A 234 13.68 -11.60 -16.08
CA GLU A 234 14.01 -12.66 -17.03
C GLU A 234 15.24 -12.31 -17.87
N SER A 235 15.33 -11.08 -18.39
CA SER A 235 16.49 -10.63 -19.17
C SER A 235 17.77 -10.59 -18.32
N LEU A 236 17.68 -10.21 -17.05
CA LEU A 236 18.80 -10.22 -16.12
C LEU A 236 19.20 -11.65 -15.76
N ALA A 237 18.22 -12.53 -15.50
CA ALA A 237 18.47 -13.95 -15.26
C ALA A 237 19.14 -14.62 -16.47
N GLN A 238 18.67 -14.34 -17.69
CA GLN A 238 19.28 -14.85 -18.91
C GLN A 238 20.69 -14.32 -19.12
N ARG A 239 20.95 -13.04 -18.82
CA ARG A 239 22.29 -12.45 -18.89
C ARG A 239 23.23 -13.01 -17.83
N GLU A 240 22.74 -13.27 -16.61
CA GLU A 240 23.51 -13.95 -15.56
C GLU A 240 23.84 -15.38 -15.97
N VAL A 241 22.89 -16.12 -16.52
CA VAL A 241 23.11 -17.47 -17.07
C VAL A 241 24.16 -17.43 -18.18
N SER A 242 24.02 -16.56 -19.19
CA SER A 242 25.01 -16.43 -20.27
C SER A 242 26.39 -15.98 -19.76
N ALA A 243 26.47 -15.08 -18.78
CA ALA A 243 27.74 -14.65 -18.19
C ALA A 243 28.43 -15.79 -17.43
N VAL A 244 27.66 -16.68 -16.78
CA VAL A 244 28.17 -17.90 -16.14
C VAL A 244 28.66 -18.90 -17.20
N TYR A 245 27.94 -19.07 -18.32
CA TYR A 245 28.36 -19.93 -19.44
C TYR A 245 29.67 -19.46 -20.11
N THR A 246 29.94 -18.16 -20.19
CA THR A 246 31.20 -17.65 -20.81
C THR A 246 32.44 -17.74 -19.92
N LYS A 247 32.29 -18.05 -18.61
CA LYS A 247 33.40 -18.04 -17.65
C LYS A 247 33.64 -19.36 -16.91
N SER A 248 32.85 -20.40 -17.20
CA SER A 248 32.91 -21.64 -16.45
C SER A 248 32.70 -22.85 -17.35
N ASP A 249 33.76 -23.61 -17.61
CA ASP A 249 33.71 -25.03 -18.04
C ASP A 249 33.18 -25.92 -16.89
N GLN A 250 31.98 -25.63 -16.39
CA GLN A 250 31.27 -26.50 -15.44
C GLN A 250 29.83 -26.70 -15.92
N PRO A 251 29.32 -27.95 -15.85
CA PRO A 251 27.99 -28.26 -16.35
C PRO A 251 26.94 -27.54 -15.52
N VAL A 252 26.05 -26.86 -16.24
CA VAL A 252 24.89 -26.19 -15.68
C VAL A 252 24.00 -27.23 -15.04
N VAL A 253 23.85 -27.12 -13.72
CA VAL A 253 22.81 -27.83 -12.99
C VAL A 253 21.49 -27.28 -13.49
N ASP A 254 20.82 -28.08 -14.31
CA ASP A 254 19.47 -27.85 -14.80
C ASP A 254 18.55 -27.56 -13.61
N VAL A 255 18.03 -26.33 -13.54
CA VAL A 255 17.14 -25.88 -12.47
C VAL A 255 15.82 -26.67 -12.47
N ASN A 256 15.49 -27.36 -13.57
CA ASN A 256 14.36 -28.28 -13.65
C ASN A 256 14.66 -29.68 -13.09
N SER A 257 15.94 -29.99 -12.82
CA SER A 257 16.41 -31.22 -12.19
C SER A 257 16.78 -31.05 -10.71
N ALA A 258 16.76 -29.82 -10.19
CA ALA A 258 17.16 -29.51 -8.83
C ALA A 258 16.12 -30.04 -7.82
N ASP A 259 16.57 -30.92 -6.92
CA ASP A 259 15.79 -31.44 -5.80
C ASP A 259 15.05 -30.27 -5.10
N PRO A 260 13.73 -30.34 -4.87
CA PRO A 260 12.97 -29.30 -4.18
C PRO A 260 13.62 -28.87 -2.85
N LYS A 261 14.40 -29.74 -2.19
CA LYS A 261 15.17 -29.40 -0.99
C LYS A 261 16.31 -28.41 -1.27
N GLN A 262 16.99 -28.50 -2.41
CA GLN A 262 18.06 -27.56 -2.79
C GLN A 262 17.47 -26.19 -3.14
N LEU A 263 16.36 -26.16 -3.90
CA LEU A 263 15.65 -24.91 -4.21
C LEU A 263 15.12 -24.22 -2.94
N ALA A 264 14.60 -24.99 -1.98
CA ALA A 264 14.18 -24.46 -0.69
C ALA A 264 15.35 -23.84 0.11
N ARG A 265 16.54 -24.47 0.10
CA ARG A 265 17.74 -23.94 0.74
C ARG A 265 18.21 -22.63 0.10
N ILE A 266 18.25 -22.56 -1.23
CA ILE A 266 18.62 -21.34 -1.96
C ILE A 266 17.63 -20.22 -1.65
N ARG A 267 16.32 -20.51 -1.62
CA ARG A 267 15.30 -19.53 -1.26
C ARG A 267 15.47 -19.02 0.17
N GLN A 268 15.72 -19.92 1.13
CA GLN A 268 15.99 -19.53 2.52
C GLN A 268 17.25 -18.66 2.66
N GLN A 269 18.32 -19.00 1.95
CA GLN A 269 19.55 -18.20 1.92
C GLN A 269 19.30 -16.79 1.38
N ARG A 270 18.54 -16.67 0.27
CA ARG A 270 18.17 -15.36 -0.30
C ARG A 270 17.36 -14.51 0.70
N VAL A 271 16.38 -15.11 1.40
CA VAL A 271 15.61 -14.40 2.44
C VAL A 271 16.49 -13.96 3.60
N HIS A 272 17.40 -14.82 4.06
CA HIS A 272 18.33 -14.48 5.13
C HIS A 272 19.27 -13.34 4.73
N GLU A 273 19.79 -13.38 3.51
CA GLU A 273 20.66 -12.33 3.00
C GLU A 273 19.91 -11.00 2.83
N GLN A 274 18.66 -11.04 2.35
CA GLN A 274 17.82 -9.85 2.28
C GLN A 274 17.59 -9.23 3.67
N LYS A 275 17.20 -10.03 4.67
CA LYS A 275 17.03 -9.56 6.05
C LYS A 275 18.31 -8.96 6.62
N ARG A 276 19.47 -9.54 6.29
CA ARG A 276 20.78 -9.01 6.70
C ARG A 276 21.06 -7.63 6.10
N ARG A 277 20.82 -7.47 4.79
CA ARG A 277 20.98 -6.18 4.09
C ARG A 277 20.03 -5.11 4.64
N GLU A 278 18.79 -5.49 4.95
CA GLU A 278 17.81 -4.59 5.57
C GLU A 278 18.27 -4.13 6.96
N LEU A 279 18.80 -5.05 7.77
CA LEU A 279 19.33 -4.73 9.09
C LEU A 279 20.58 -3.84 9.03
N GLU A 280 21.48 -4.06 8.08
CA GLU A 280 22.62 -3.16 7.83
C GLU A 280 22.16 -1.73 7.46
N ARG A 281 21.16 -1.61 6.58
CA ARG A 281 20.55 -0.32 6.23
C ARG A 281 19.94 0.36 7.46
N TYR A 282 19.25 -0.41 8.30
CA TYR A 282 18.66 0.09 9.54
C TYR A 282 19.72 0.60 10.53
N ILE A 283 20.78 -0.17 10.78
CA ILE A 283 21.90 0.23 11.64
C ILE A 283 22.56 1.51 11.12
N ARG A 284 22.76 1.62 9.79
CA ARG A 284 23.32 2.83 9.18
C ARG A 284 22.43 4.05 9.45
N ALA A 285 21.11 3.91 9.30
CA ALA A 285 20.15 4.97 9.60
C ALA A 285 20.12 5.36 11.10
N LEU A 286 20.27 4.39 12.01
CA LEU A 286 20.39 4.67 13.44
C LEU A 286 21.66 5.46 13.74
N LYS A 287 22.80 5.08 13.14
CA LYS A 287 24.06 5.81 13.30
C LYS A 287 23.96 7.24 12.77
N THR A 288 23.39 7.47 11.60
CA THR A 288 23.23 8.84 11.06
C THR A 288 22.34 9.69 11.97
N THR A 289 21.20 9.14 12.41
CA THR A 289 20.29 9.83 13.34
C THR A 289 20.97 10.17 14.66
N LEU A 290 21.75 9.23 15.21
CA LEU A 290 22.46 9.42 16.47
C LEU A 290 23.56 10.47 16.31
N ARG A 291 24.29 10.45 15.18
CA ARG A 291 25.30 11.46 14.86
C ARG A 291 24.70 12.86 14.83
N GLU A 292 23.61 13.05 14.10
CA GLU A 292 22.94 14.36 14.00
C GLU A 292 22.50 14.89 15.37
N ARG A 293 21.96 14.02 16.23
CA ARG A 293 21.48 14.42 17.56
C ARG A 293 22.63 14.72 18.52
N CYS A 294 23.66 13.89 18.53
CA CYS A 294 24.83 14.09 19.37
C CYS A 294 25.61 15.34 18.96
N SER A 295 25.74 15.61 17.65
CA SER A 295 26.33 16.85 17.14
C SER A 295 25.56 18.10 17.57
N LYS A 296 24.21 18.08 17.53
CA LYS A 296 23.39 19.22 17.98
C LYS A 296 23.55 19.53 19.47
N ARG A 297 23.85 18.52 20.28
CA ARG A 297 23.94 18.61 21.75
C ARG A 297 25.38 18.64 22.26
N ASN A 298 26.38 18.55 21.36
CA ASN A 298 27.81 18.38 21.69
C ASN A 298 28.07 17.24 22.70
N ILE A 299 27.32 16.13 22.58
CA ILE A 299 27.46 14.97 23.48
C ILE A 299 28.42 13.97 22.84
N SER A 300 29.46 13.58 23.59
CA SER A 300 30.34 12.47 23.21
C SER A 300 29.62 11.14 23.44
N VAL A 301 29.63 10.27 22.42
CA VAL A 301 28.91 9.00 22.47
C VAL A 301 29.84 7.90 23.00
N PRO A 302 29.47 7.16 24.05
CA PRO A 302 30.33 6.12 24.61
C PRO A 302 30.53 4.96 23.63
N THR A 303 31.76 4.44 23.53
CA THR A 303 32.06 3.27 22.68
C THR A 303 31.21 2.06 23.07
N LEU A 304 30.49 1.49 22.10
CA LEU A 304 29.67 0.31 22.35
C LEU A 304 30.50 -0.97 22.45
N CYS A 305 31.58 -1.08 21.68
CA CYS A 305 32.42 -2.28 21.64
C CYS A 305 33.90 -1.91 21.71
N SER A 306 34.70 -2.81 22.27
CA SER A 306 36.16 -2.65 22.37
C SER A 306 36.90 -2.88 21.04
N CYS A 307 36.21 -3.36 20.00
CA CYS A 307 36.81 -3.57 18.67
C CYS A 307 37.26 -2.24 18.04
N HIS A 308 36.59 -1.13 18.35
CA HIS A 308 36.81 0.16 17.71
C HIS A 308 36.79 1.28 18.75
N SER A 309 37.64 2.30 18.55
CA SER A 309 37.68 3.51 19.39
C SER A 309 36.46 4.41 19.23
N SER A 310 35.66 4.19 18.18
CA SER A 310 34.49 5.00 17.82
C SER A 310 33.36 4.10 17.35
N ILE A 311 32.13 4.42 17.76
CA ILE A 311 30.92 3.69 17.34
C ILE A 311 30.66 3.86 15.83
N TRP A 312 31.17 4.94 15.24
CA TRP A 312 30.97 5.25 13.83
C TRP A 312 31.55 4.16 12.93
N ASP A 313 32.71 3.64 13.31
CA ASP A 313 33.49 2.69 12.51
C ASP A 313 33.21 1.23 12.88
N ALA A 314 32.48 0.99 13.98
CA ALA A 314 32.14 -0.35 14.42
C ALA A 314 31.15 -1.06 13.48
N ASP A 315 31.57 -2.18 12.88
CA ASP A 315 30.70 -3.06 12.11
C ASP A 315 30.42 -4.38 12.87
N PRO A 316 29.17 -4.64 13.31
CA PRO A 316 28.82 -5.89 14.01
C PRO A 316 28.97 -7.14 13.12
N MET A 317 29.07 -6.98 11.81
CA MET A 317 29.34 -8.09 10.88
C MET A 317 30.83 -8.47 10.81
N ALA A 318 31.72 -7.54 11.17
CA ALA A 318 33.17 -7.68 11.05
C ALA A 318 33.93 -7.54 12.39
N CYS A 319 33.23 -7.47 13.53
CA CYS A 319 33.89 -7.40 14.84
C CYS A 319 34.69 -8.68 15.15
N SER A 320 35.60 -8.60 16.13
CA SER A 320 36.33 -9.75 16.65
C SER A 320 35.39 -10.82 17.23
N GLN A 321 35.77 -12.09 17.16
CA GLN A 321 34.96 -13.22 17.67
C GLN A 321 34.56 -13.08 19.14
N ASN A 322 35.43 -12.49 19.98
CA ASN A 322 35.17 -12.27 21.41
C ASN A 322 34.28 -11.05 21.70
N CYS A 323 33.82 -10.33 20.68
CA CYS A 323 32.94 -9.18 20.87
C CYS A 323 31.51 -9.63 21.16
N SER A 324 30.85 -8.94 22.10
CA SER A 324 29.42 -9.12 22.41
C SER A 324 28.49 -8.92 21.20
N PHE A 325 28.94 -8.18 20.18
CA PHE A 325 28.18 -7.93 18.95
C PHE A 325 28.59 -8.81 17.77
N TYR A 326 29.53 -9.75 17.95
CA TYR A 326 29.98 -10.63 16.88
C TYR A 326 28.83 -11.45 16.31
N ARG A 327 28.59 -11.32 14.99
CA ARG A 327 27.47 -11.97 14.28
C ARG A 327 26.09 -11.68 14.91
N ASN A 328 25.97 -10.62 15.69
CA ASN A 328 24.73 -10.20 16.32
C ASN A 328 24.42 -8.71 16.04
N PRO A 329 24.12 -8.37 14.77
CA PRO A 329 23.76 -7.01 14.39
C PRO A 329 22.47 -6.51 15.07
N ALA A 330 21.57 -7.41 15.49
CA ALA A 330 20.34 -7.04 16.20
C ALA A 330 20.64 -6.44 17.59
N ALA A 331 21.51 -7.07 18.38
CA ALA A 331 21.93 -6.53 19.68
C ALA A 331 22.62 -5.17 19.56
N PHE A 332 23.40 -4.98 18.50
CA PHE A 332 24.03 -3.70 18.20
C PHE A 332 22.99 -2.62 17.87
N ALA A 333 21.99 -2.94 17.05
CA ALA A 333 20.88 -2.04 16.74
C ALA A 333 20.08 -1.65 17.99
N THR A 334 19.77 -2.60 18.87
CA THR A 334 19.08 -2.33 20.15
C THR A 334 19.89 -1.37 21.02
N SER A 335 21.21 -1.57 21.13
CA SER A 335 22.09 -0.70 21.91
C SER A 335 22.12 0.73 21.35
N LEU A 336 22.20 0.88 20.02
CA LEU A 336 22.09 2.17 19.35
C LEU A 336 20.74 2.85 19.61
N HIS A 337 19.65 2.09 19.60
CA HIS A 337 18.32 2.61 19.88
C HIS A 337 18.19 3.11 21.33
N SER A 338 18.74 2.38 22.31
CA SER A 338 18.77 2.82 23.70
C SER A 338 19.58 4.10 23.90
N LEU A 339 20.72 4.24 23.21
CA LEU A 339 21.48 5.50 23.19
C LEU A 339 20.71 6.65 22.53
N LEU A 340 19.99 6.36 21.43
CA LEU A 340 19.12 7.35 20.79
C LEU A 340 17.97 7.79 21.70
N ALA A 341 17.46 6.90 22.55
CA ALA A 341 16.41 7.19 23.52
C ALA A 341 16.94 8.02 24.69
N SER A 342 18.13 7.73 25.23
CA SER A 342 18.73 8.56 26.28
C SER A 342 19.02 9.98 25.77
N CYS A 343 19.34 10.13 24.49
CA CYS A 343 19.46 11.43 23.82
C CYS A 343 18.12 12.15 23.59
N GLN A 344 16.96 11.59 23.95
CA GLN A 344 15.64 12.26 23.83
C GLN A 344 15.12 12.82 25.15
N VAL A 345 15.53 12.27 26.29
CA VAL A 345 14.92 12.54 27.61
C VAL A 345 15.26 13.93 28.19
N THR A 346 16.07 14.72 27.50
CA THR A 346 16.29 16.13 27.85
C THR A 346 15.74 17.04 26.75
N SER A 347 14.49 17.45 26.93
CA SER A 347 13.84 18.56 26.22
C SER A 347 12.84 19.23 27.15
#